data_AF-A0A8E2AWP7-F1
#
_entry.id   AF-A0A8E2AWP7-F1
#
_cell.length_a   1.000
_cell.length_b   1.000
_cell.length_c   1.000
_cell.angle_alpha   90.00
_cell.angle_beta   90.00
_cell.angle_gamma   90.00
#
_symmetry.space_group_name_H-M   'P 1'
#
loop_
_entity.id
_entity.type
_entity.pdbx_description
1 polymer ?
#
loop_
_entity_poly.entity_id
_entity_poly.type
_entity_poly.pdbx_seq_one_letter_code
_entity_poly.pdbx_strand_id
1 'polypeptide(L)'
;MLAFIHAALVAAAAGIYSVARAQTDCDRFFTVQAGDDCNAISAAQNVSTFQLALVNPQIDPLCDNLFVGEQLCLGITGQDCETVHVVQAGDSCTSIADAAGISVSTLLSNNLNVNPICTNIGIGEVLCTANVTIPYDVTSA
;
A
#
# COMPACT_ATOMS: atom_id res chain seq x y z
N MET A 1 63.42 -10.33 23.56
CA MET A 1 62.80 -10.37 22.22
C MET A 1 61.29 -10.39 22.44
N LEU A 2 60.69 -9.19 22.50
CA LEU A 2 59.23 -9.01 22.62
C LEU A 2 58.61 -9.20 21.24
N ALA A 3 57.61 -10.06 21.12
CA ALA A 3 56.71 -10.05 19.98
C ALA A 3 55.28 -10.15 20.52
N PHE A 4 54.61 -9.00 20.52
CA PHE A 4 53.22 -8.83 20.90
C PHE A 4 52.32 -9.55 19.91
N ILE A 5 51.52 -10.49 20.41
CA ILE A 5 50.47 -11.16 19.67
C ILE A 5 49.38 -10.10 19.44
N HIS A 6 49.26 -9.60 18.21
CA HIS A 6 48.18 -8.68 17.84
C HIS A 6 46.89 -9.49 17.76
N ALA A 7 46.04 -9.37 18.79
CA ALA A 7 44.67 -9.81 18.70
C ALA A 7 43.95 -8.98 17.63
N ALA A 8 43.64 -9.58 16.48
CA ALA A 8 42.78 -8.97 15.49
C ALA A 8 41.35 -8.95 16.05
N LEU A 9 40.90 -7.77 16.47
CA LEU A 9 39.49 -7.50 16.75
C LEU A 9 38.71 -7.62 15.44
N VAL A 10 37.96 -8.72 15.28
CA VAL A 10 36.90 -8.77 14.29
C VAL A 10 35.78 -7.88 14.83
N ALA A 11 35.70 -6.65 14.32
CA ALA A 11 34.52 -5.82 14.51
C ALA A 11 33.36 -6.50 13.79
N ALA A 12 32.49 -7.18 14.53
CA ALA A 12 31.18 -7.55 14.02
C ALA A 12 30.44 -6.24 13.77
N ALA A 13 30.36 -5.83 12.50
CA ALA A 13 29.43 -4.79 12.09
C ALA A 13 28.03 -5.33 12.39
N ALA A 14 27.48 -4.92 13.53
CA ALA A 14 26.06 -5.05 13.81
C ALA A 14 25.34 -4.10 12.86
N GLY A 15 25.21 -4.53 11.60
CA GLY A 15 24.25 -3.95 10.69
C GLY A 15 22.90 -4.07 11.37
N ILE A 16 22.38 -2.94 11.81
CA ILE A 16 20.98 -2.79 12.18
C ILE A 16 20.19 -2.96 10.89
N TYR A 17 19.95 -4.21 10.52
CA TYR A 17 18.89 -4.54 9.58
C TYR A 17 17.61 -4.15 10.30
N SER A 18 16.97 -3.07 9.84
CA SER A 18 15.59 -2.82 10.15
C SER A 18 14.82 -4.05 9.67
N VAL A 19 14.51 -4.98 10.57
CA VAL A 19 13.44 -5.94 10.33
C VAL A 19 12.19 -5.09 10.22
N ALA A 20 11.82 -4.74 8.99
CA ALA A 20 10.46 -4.33 8.68
C ALA A 20 9.57 -5.34 9.41
N ARG A 21 8.78 -4.87 10.36
CA ARG A 21 7.89 -5.75 11.11
C ARG A 21 7.00 -6.38 10.05
N ALA A 22 7.11 -7.69 9.84
CA ALA A 22 6.13 -8.41 9.05
C ALA A 22 4.77 -8.04 9.64
N GLN A 23 3.89 -7.48 8.82
CA GLN A 23 2.59 -7.03 9.26
C GLN A 23 1.83 -8.27 9.76
N THR A 24 1.76 -8.44 11.08
CA THR A 24 1.38 -9.72 11.72
C THR A 24 -0.10 -10.05 11.53
N ASP A 25 -0.87 -9.08 11.06
CA ASP A 25 -2.30 -9.09 10.80
C ASP A 25 -2.62 -8.99 9.30
N CYS A 26 -1.65 -9.21 8.42
CA CYS A 26 -1.91 -9.26 6.99
C CYS A 26 -2.64 -10.55 6.59
N ASP A 27 -3.83 -10.40 5.98
CA ASP A 27 -4.69 -11.52 5.57
C ASP A 27 -4.38 -11.99 4.15
N ARG A 28 -3.93 -11.09 3.28
CA ARG A 28 -3.66 -11.37 1.87
C ARG A 28 -2.32 -10.81 1.45
N PHE A 29 -1.57 -11.60 0.70
CA PHE A 29 -0.24 -11.24 0.23
C PHE A 29 -0.16 -11.30 -1.29
N PHE A 30 0.68 -10.44 -1.85
CA PHE A 30 1.08 -10.49 -3.25
C PHE A 30 2.60 -10.50 -3.35
N THR A 31 3.13 -11.22 -4.34
CA THR A 31 4.56 -11.22 -4.65
C THR A 31 4.80 -10.47 -5.94
N VAL A 32 5.54 -9.37 -5.86
CA VAL A 32 5.84 -8.48 -6.98
C VAL A 32 6.50 -9.26 -8.12
N GLN A 33 5.97 -9.06 -9.33
CA GLN A 33 6.47 -9.63 -10.57
C GLN A 33 7.16 -8.56 -11.42
N ALA A 34 7.89 -9.00 -12.44
CA ALA A 34 8.58 -8.09 -13.34
C ALA A 34 7.58 -7.28 -14.17
N GLY A 35 7.67 -5.95 -14.06
CA GLY A 35 6.79 -5.02 -14.78
C GLY A 35 5.54 -4.61 -14.00
N ASP A 36 5.39 -5.06 -12.74
CA ASP A 36 4.33 -4.59 -11.87
C ASP A 36 4.57 -3.15 -11.41
N ASP A 37 3.48 -2.42 -11.23
CA ASP A 37 3.40 -1.16 -10.49
C ASP A 37 2.20 -1.22 -9.52
N CYS A 38 2.07 -0.23 -8.63
CA CYS A 38 0.98 -0.22 -7.66
C CYS A 38 -0.41 -0.24 -8.30
N ASN A 39 -0.62 0.45 -9.42
CA ASN A 39 -1.94 0.53 -10.05
C ASN A 39 -2.32 -0.83 -10.66
N ALA A 40 -1.39 -1.47 -11.38
CA ALA A 40 -1.59 -2.77 -11.99
C ALA A 40 -1.81 -3.86 -10.94
N ILE A 41 -1.03 -3.86 -9.85
CA ILE A 41 -1.23 -4.75 -8.71
C ILE A 41 -2.60 -4.51 -8.09
N SER A 42 -2.93 -3.26 -7.77
CA SER A 42 -4.19 -2.88 -7.16
C SER A 42 -5.40 -3.32 -7.97
N ALA A 43 -5.36 -3.10 -9.29
CA ALA A 43 -6.44 -3.47 -10.20
C ALA A 43 -6.57 -5.00 -10.32
N ALA A 44 -5.46 -5.73 -10.37
CA ALA A 44 -5.46 -7.19 -10.50
C ALA A 44 -5.84 -7.91 -9.19
N GLN A 45 -5.56 -7.30 -8.03
CA GLN A 45 -5.68 -7.93 -6.71
C GLN A 45 -6.86 -7.40 -5.88
N ASN A 46 -7.72 -6.56 -6.46
CA ASN A 46 -8.85 -5.93 -5.78
C ASN A 46 -8.44 -5.29 -4.46
N VAL A 47 -7.49 -4.34 -4.53
CA VAL A 47 -7.05 -3.53 -3.39
C VAL A 47 -6.95 -2.08 -3.85
N SER A 48 -7.41 -1.12 -3.05
CA SER A 48 -7.22 0.28 -3.41
C SER A 48 -5.74 0.67 -3.37
N THR A 49 -5.31 1.58 -4.23
CA THR A 49 -3.93 2.08 -4.23
C THR A 49 -3.58 2.74 -2.90
N PHE A 50 -4.57 3.42 -2.29
CA PHE A 50 -4.46 3.97 -0.94
C PHE A 50 -4.18 2.89 0.10
N GLN A 51 -4.98 1.82 0.14
CA GLN A 51 -4.80 0.74 1.11
C GLN A 51 -3.45 0.04 0.91
N LEU A 52 -3.07 -0.25 -0.34
CA LEU A 52 -1.80 -0.88 -0.66
C LEU A 52 -0.61 -0.07 -0.11
N ALA A 53 -0.59 1.24 -0.36
CA ALA A 53 0.45 2.12 0.16
C ALA A 53 0.39 2.23 1.70
N LEU A 54 -0.80 2.30 2.28
CA LEU A 54 -0.99 2.43 3.73
C LEU A 54 -0.42 1.25 4.50
N VAL A 55 -0.66 0.01 4.03
CA VAL A 55 -0.23 -1.21 4.74
C VAL A 55 1.17 -1.69 4.33
N ASN A 56 1.85 -0.96 3.44
CA ASN A 56 3.23 -1.17 3.04
C ASN A 56 4.00 0.16 3.05
N PRO A 57 4.33 0.70 4.24
CA PRO A 57 4.92 2.04 4.38
C PRO A 57 6.32 2.17 3.76
N GLN A 58 6.93 1.08 3.30
CA GLN A 58 8.15 1.12 2.51
C GLN A 58 7.92 1.56 1.06
N ILE A 59 6.70 1.47 0.52
CA ILE A 59 6.37 1.91 -0.83
C ILE A 59 6.39 3.44 -0.85
N ASP A 60 7.12 4.02 -1.80
CA ASP A 60 7.16 5.47 -1.95
C ASP A 60 5.97 6.01 -2.76
N PRO A 61 5.73 7.34 -2.77
CA PRO A 61 4.58 7.92 -3.48
C PRO A 61 4.59 7.73 -5.01
N LEU A 62 5.73 7.43 -5.63
CA LEU A 62 5.82 7.15 -7.06
C LEU A 62 5.61 5.66 -7.35
N CYS A 63 5.72 4.80 -6.34
CA CYS A 63 5.69 3.35 -6.45
C CYS A 63 6.70 2.81 -7.47
N ASP A 64 7.86 3.45 -7.57
CA ASP A 64 8.96 3.03 -8.46
C ASP A 64 10.06 2.26 -7.72
N ASN A 65 9.85 2.00 -6.43
CA ASN A 65 10.78 1.29 -5.55
C ASN A 65 10.41 -0.17 -5.25
N LEU A 66 9.51 -0.77 -6.03
CA LEU A 66 9.15 -2.19 -5.87
C LEU A 66 10.26 -3.12 -6.38
N PHE A 67 10.52 -4.21 -5.65
CA PHE A 67 11.48 -5.22 -6.06
C PHE A 67 10.79 -6.52 -6.47
N VAL A 68 11.19 -7.12 -7.60
CA VAL A 68 10.69 -8.45 -7.99
C VAL A 68 10.97 -9.47 -6.90
N GLY A 69 9.93 -10.20 -6.48
CA GLY A 69 9.99 -11.15 -5.36
C GLY A 69 9.70 -10.53 -3.99
N GLU A 70 9.54 -9.20 -3.89
CA GLU A 70 9.05 -8.55 -2.68
C GLU A 70 7.64 -9.02 -2.37
N GLN A 71 7.38 -9.28 -1.09
CA GLN A 71 6.06 -9.64 -0.59
C GLN A 71 5.37 -8.39 -0.05
N LEU A 72 4.26 -8.01 -0.67
CA LEU A 72 3.41 -6.91 -0.25
C LEU A 72 2.19 -7.45 0.50
N CYS A 73 1.77 -6.71 1.53
CA CYS A 73 0.49 -6.92 2.15
C CYS A 73 -0.62 -6.26 1.31
N LEU A 74 -1.68 -6.98 0.97
CA LEU A 74 -2.80 -6.43 0.23
C LEU A 74 -3.88 -5.88 1.18
N GLY A 75 -4.01 -6.43 2.38
CA GLY A 75 -5.02 -6.02 3.35
C GLY A 75 -4.79 -6.68 4.69
N ILE A 76 -5.13 -5.95 5.74
CA ILE A 76 -5.02 -6.42 7.12
C ILE A 76 -6.38 -6.77 7.70
N THR A 77 -6.41 -7.68 8.68
CA THR A 77 -7.65 -8.18 9.25
C THR A 77 -8.57 -7.06 9.73
N GLY A 78 -9.79 -7.03 9.19
CA GLY A 78 -10.82 -6.06 9.54
C GLY A 78 -10.67 -4.67 8.89
N GLN A 79 -9.65 -4.47 8.04
CA GLN A 79 -9.43 -3.22 7.30
C GLN A 79 -9.18 -3.44 5.80
N ASP A 80 -9.63 -4.57 5.26
CA ASP A 80 -9.44 -4.93 3.85
C ASP A 80 -10.65 -4.54 2.99
N CYS A 81 -10.43 -3.63 2.05
CA CYS A 81 -11.40 -3.28 1.03
C CYS A 81 -11.19 -4.05 -0.27
N GLU A 82 -12.04 -5.05 -0.49
CA GLU A 82 -12.01 -5.88 -1.71
C GLU A 82 -12.98 -5.41 -2.81
N THR A 83 -13.89 -4.48 -2.50
CA THR A 83 -14.79 -3.88 -3.50
C THR A 83 -14.18 -2.58 -3.99
N VAL A 84 -13.69 -2.58 -5.23
CA VAL A 84 -12.91 -1.47 -5.79
C VAL A 84 -13.42 -1.00 -7.15
N HIS A 85 -13.04 0.22 -7.52
CA HIS A 85 -13.23 0.79 -8.84
C HIS A 85 -11.89 1.27 -9.41
N VAL A 86 -11.57 0.87 -10.64
CA VAL A 86 -10.39 1.36 -11.37
C VAL A 86 -10.79 2.61 -12.13
N VAL A 87 -10.19 3.75 -11.79
CA VAL A 87 -10.50 5.06 -12.38
C VAL A 87 -10.26 5.04 -13.90
N GLN A 88 -11.27 5.44 -14.64
CA GLN A 88 -11.27 5.55 -16.10
C GLN A 88 -11.30 7.01 -16.55
N ALA A 89 -11.05 7.23 -17.84
CA ALA A 89 -11.18 8.56 -18.43
C ALA A 89 -12.63 9.08 -18.30
N GLY A 90 -12.77 10.28 -17.72
CA GLY A 90 -14.06 10.93 -17.50
C GLY A 90 -14.71 10.63 -16.15
N ASP A 91 -14.08 9.80 -15.31
CA ASP A 91 -14.57 9.57 -13.96
C ASP A 91 -14.46 10.80 -13.07
N SER A 92 -15.37 10.86 -12.10
CA SER A 92 -15.39 11.78 -10.98
C SER A 92 -15.78 11.02 -9.72
N CYS A 93 -15.52 11.57 -8.54
CA CYS A 93 -15.97 10.92 -7.30
C CYS A 93 -17.49 10.74 -7.26
N THR A 94 -18.26 11.66 -7.86
CA THR A 94 -19.72 11.52 -7.96
C THR A 94 -20.11 10.34 -8.84
N SER A 95 -19.56 10.22 -10.05
CA SER A 95 -19.90 9.11 -10.95
C SER A 95 -19.47 7.75 -10.40
N ILE A 96 -18.32 7.68 -9.74
CA ILE A 96 -17.84 6.47 -9.08
C ILE A 96 -18.74 6.09 -7.90
N ALA A 97 -19.05 7.05 -7.03
CA ALA A 97 -19.91 6.81 -5.87
C ALA A 97 -21.33 6.38 -6.28
N ASP A 98 -21.91 7.02 -7.30
CA ASP A 98 -23.22 6.69 -7.83
C ASP A 98 -23.23 5.28 -8.43
N ALA A 99 -22.21 4.91 -9.22
CA ALA A 99 -22.08 3.57 -9.80
C ALA A 99 -21.94 2.47 -8.72
N ALA A 100 -21.25 2.78 -7.62
CA ALA A 100 -21.10 1.89 -6.47
C ALA A 100 -22.32 1.89 -5.53
N GLY A 101 -23.27 2.82 -5.69
CA GLY A 101 -24.41 2.98 -4.81
C GLY A 101 -24.05 3.47 -3.39
N ILE A 102 -23.00 4.28 -3.27
CA ILE A 102 -22.51 4.84 -2.00
C ILE A 102 -22.54 6.37 -1.99
N SER A 103 -22.37 6.99 -0.83
CA SER A 103 -22.19 8.44 -0.77
C SER A 103 -20.77 8.84 -1.17
N VAL A 104 -20.60 10.04 -1.74
CA VAL A 104 -19.25 10.62 -1.97
C VAL A 104 -18.46 10.71 -0.66
N SER A 105 -19.13 11.00 0.47
CA SER A 105 -18.45 10.98 1.78
C SER A 105 -17.90 9.59 2.13
N THR A 106 -18.64 8.51 1.87
CA THR A 106 -18.16 7.13 2.09
C THR A 106 -16.97 6.84 1.20
N LEU A 107 -17.03 7.22 -0.08
CA LEU A 107 -15.92 7.08 -1.01
C LEU A 107 -14.66 7.78 -0.49
N LEU A 108 -14.77 9.05 -0.08
CA LEU A 108 -13.63 9.83 0.41
C LEU A 108 -13.09 9.31 1.76
N SER A 109 -13.96 8.84 2.67
CA SER A 109 -13.51 8.21 3.92
C SER A 109 -12.73 6.93 3.68
N ASN A 110 -13.03 6.21 2.60
CA ASN A 110 -12.34 4.98 2.23
C ASN A 110 -11.07 5.21 1.37
N ASN A 111 -10.81 6.44 0.93
CA ASN A 111 -9.70 6.81 0.06
C ASN A 111 -9.13 8.15 0.52
N LEU A 112 -8.45 8.16 1.68
CA LEU A 112 -8.03 9.39 2.36
C LEU A 112 -6.96 10.19 1.60
N ASN A 113 -6.35 9.59 0.57
CA ASN A 113 -5.48 10.29 -0.37
C ASN A 113 -6.26 11.18 -1.37
N VAL A 114 -7.55 10.93 -1.57
CA VAL A 114 -8.38 11.68 -2.53
C VAL A 114 -8.89 12.96 -1.87
N ASN A 115 -8.67 14.08 -2.54
CA ASN A 115 -9.09 15.38 -2.03
C ASN A 115 -10.62 15.57 -2.13
N PRO A 116 -11.23 16.46 -1.33
CA PRO A 116 -12.69 16.61 -1.29
C PRO A 116 -13.36 17.06 -2.60
N ILE A 117 -12.60 17.61 -3.54
CA ILE A 117 -13.11 18.03 -4.86
C ILE A 117 -12.72 17.06 -5.99
N CYS A 118 -12.13 15.91 -5.65
CA CYS A 118 -11.78 14.83 -6.55
C CYS A 118 -10.89 15.23 -7.75
N THR A 119 -9.98 16.19 -7.56
CA THR A 119 -9.13 16.68 -8.66
C THR A 119 -7.78 15.97 -8.76
N ASN A 120 -7.49 15.05 -7.85
CA ASN A 120 -6.21 14.35 -7.77
C ASN A 120 -6.30 12.85 -8.02
N ILE A 121 -7.38 12.37 -8.66
CA ILE A 121 -7.48 10.99 -9.11
C ILE A 121 -6.86 10.81 -10.51
N GLY A 122 -6.08 9.75 -10.68
CA GLY A 122 -5.43 9.40 -11.96
C GLY A 122 -6.11 8.22 -12.67
N ILE A 123 -6.04 8.17 -14.00
CA ILE A 123 -6.48 6.97 -14.75
C ILE A 123 -5.64 5.77 -14.31
N GLY A 124 -6.31 4.65 -14.01
CA GLY A 124 -5.68 3.44 -13.50
C GLY A 124 -5.54 3.39 -11.98
N GLU A 125 -5.70 4.51 -11.27
CA GLU A 125 -5.78 4.52 -9.81
C GLU A 125 -6.99 3.70 -9.35
N VAL A 126 -6.87 3.01 -8.22
CA VAL A 126 -7.91 2.09 -7.73
C VAL A 126 -8.47 2.60 -6.42
N LEU A 127 -9.76 2.92 -6.42
CA LEU A 127 -10.47 3.45 -5.26
C LEU A 127 -11.29 2.35 -4.59
N CYS A 128 -11.26 2.32 -3.26
CA CYS A 128 -12.16 1.50 -2.46
C CYS A 128 -13.60 2.02 -2.56
N THR A 129 -14.53 1.17 -2.97
CA THR A 129 -15.96 1.47 -3.18
C THR A 129 -16.88 0.62 -2.31
N ALA A 130 -16.34 0.03 -1.23
CA ALA A 130 -17.15 -0.67 -0.24
C ALA A 130 -18.30 0.21 0.28
N ASN A 131 -19.45 -0.40 0.51
CA ASN A 131 -20.66 0.27 1.02
C ASN A 131 -20.62 0.55 2.54
N VAL A 132 -19.49 0.24 3.18
CA VAL A 132 -19.18 0.54 4.57
C VAL A 132 -17.89 1.34 4.64
N THR A 133 -17.74 2.15 5.69
CA THR A 133 -16.47 2.82 5.97
C THR A 133 -15.46 1.82 6.53
N ILE A 134 -14.30 1.74 5.90
CA ILE A 134 -13.19 0.89 6.33
C ILE A 134 -12.44 1.59 7.47
N PRO A 135 -12.25 0.96 8.64
CA PRO A 135 -11.63 1.59 9.80
C PRO A 135 -10.10 1.53 9.71
N TYR A 136 -9.52 2.21 8.72
CA TYR A 136 -8.07 2.24 8.53
C TYR A 136 -7.32 2.77 9.76
N ASP A 137 -6.30 2.05 10.21
CA ASP A 137 -5.34 2.52 11.20
C ASP A 137 -4.27 3.39 10.54
N VAL A 138 -4.54 4.70 10.51
CA VAL A 138 -3.62 5.70 9.97
C VAL A 138 -2.56 6.16 10.97
N THR A 139 -2.52 5.58 12.18
CA THR A 139 -1.52 5.97 13.20
C THR A 139 -0.16 5.27 13.01
N SER A 140 -0.13 4.30 12.11
CA SER A 140 1.02 3.45 11.81
C SER A 140 1.73 3.79 10.49
N ALA A 141 1.25 4.83 9.77
CA ALA A 141 1.72 5.26 8.46
C ALA A 141 2.84 6.31 8.53
#